data_AF-A0A538QT90-F1
#
_entry.id   AF-A0A538QT90-F1
#
_cell.length_a   1.000
_cell.length_b   1.000
_cell.length_c   1.000
_cell.angle_alpha   90.00
_cell.angle_beta   90.00
_cell.angle_gamma   90.00
#
_symmetry.space_group_name_H-M   'P 1'
#
loop_
_entity.id
_entity.type
_entity.pdbx_description
1 polymer ?
#
loop_
_entity_poly.entity_id
_entity_poly.type
_entity_poly.pdbx_seq_one_letter_code
_entity_poly.pdbx_strand_id
1 'polypeptide(L)'
;MSGQPAVHSEASPPRILVACGDAEHELFDVLDLSGDILRVRSAFLFELGEELTVRLEQDGRTSEVRVRVRAHTGPDDARLTELEIADRAPEPP
;
A
#
# COMPACT_ATOMS: atom_id res chain seq x y z
N MET A 1 1.66 26.30 -34.82
CA MET A 1 2.30 25.28 -33.97
C MET A 1 1.63 25.35 -32.62
N SER A 2 0.62 24.52 -32.39
CA SER A 2 -0.13 24.50 -31.13
C SER A 2 0.28 23.25 -30.39
N GLY A 3 1.01 23.44 -29.28
CA GLY A 3 1.56 22.36 -28.48
C GLY A 3 0.46 21.49 -27.89
N GLN A 4 0.59 20.18 -28.11
CA GLN A 4 -0.09 19.17 -27.30
C GLN A 4 0.27 19.39 -25.83
N PRO A 5 -0.70 19.36 -24.90
CA PRO A 5 -0.36 19.21 -23.50
C PRO A 5 0.33 17.84 -23.36
N ALA A 6 1.55 17.86 -22.85
CA ALA A 6 2.22 16.64 -22.44
C ALA A 6 1.29 15.92 -21.47
N VAL A 7 0.83 14.74 -21.84
CA VAL A 7 0.29 13.78 -20.88
C VAL A 7 1.45 13.45 -19.96
N HIS A 8 1.57 14.21 -18.86
CA HIS A 8 2.33 13.74 -17.72
C HIS A 8 1.64 12.44 -17.33
N SER A 9 2.27 11.31 -17.63
CA SER A 9 1.98 10.07 -16.91
C SER A 9 2.32 10.37 -15.46
N GLU A 10 1.38 10.98 -14.74
CA GLU A 10 1.44 11.04 -13.29
C GLU A 10 1.45 9.58 -12.86
N ALA A 11 2.56 9.16 -12.25
CA ALA A 11 2.64 7.84 -11.66
C ALA A 11 1.45 7.71 -10.71
N SER A 12 0.61 6.69 -10.91
CA SER A 12 -0.49 6.44 -10.01
C SER A 12 0.06 6.30 -8.59
N PRO A 13 -0.58 6.93 -7.58
CA PRO A 13 -0.15 6.76 -6.20
C PRO A 13 -0.19 5.27 -5.84
N PRO A 14 0.72 4.81 -4.96
CA PRO A 14 0.75 3.41 -4.57
C PRO A 14 -0.57 2.99 -3.92
N ARG A 15 -1.03 1.77 -4.18
CA ARG A 15 -2.27 1.21 -3.62
C ARG A 15 -1.98 -0.13 -2.98
N ILE A 16 -2.65 -0.42 -1.86
CA ILE A 16 -2.57 -1.72 -1.21
C ILE A 16 -3.91 -2.43 -1.36
N LEU A 17 -3.86 -3.58 -2.01
CA LEU A 17 -4.98 -4.49 -2.17
C LEU A 17 -4.80 -5.67 -1.21
N VAL A 18 -5.83 -5.97 -0.43
CA VAL A 18 -5.88 -7.16 0.39
C VAL A 18 -6.68 -8.22 -0.37
N ALA A 19 -6.03 -9.34 -0.66
CA ALA A 19 -6.67 -10.48 -1.31
C ALA A 19 -7.47 -11.30 -0.27
N CYS A 20 -8.76 -11.47 -0.51
CA CYS A 20 -9.64 -12.30 0.31
C CYS A 20 -10.37 -13.31 -0.59
N GLY A 21 -9.77 -14.49 -0.78
CA GLY A 21 -10.23 -15.46 -1.77
C GLY A 21 -9.97 -14.95 -3.19
N ASP A 22 -11.02 -14.90 -4.02
CA ASP A 22 -10.95 -14.41 -5.41
C ASP A 22 -11.19 -12.89 -5.53
N ALA A 23 -11.46 -12.19 -4.41
CA ALA A 23 -11.74 -10.76 -4.39
C ALA A 23 -10.56 -9.94 -3.87
N GLU A 24 -10.35 -8.77 -4.47
CA GLU A 24 -9.37 -7.78 -4.03
C GLU A 24 -10.10 -6.59 -3.39
N HIS A 25 -9.62 -6.15 -2.23
CA HIS A 25 -10.21 -5.05 -1.48
C HIS A 25 -9.17 -3.98 -1.15
N GLU A 26 -9.53 -2.72 -1.42
CA GLU A 26 -8.77 -1.56 -0.94
C GLU A 26 -9.14 -1.31 0.53
N LEU A 27 -8.36 -1.86 1.45
CA LEU A 27 -8.58 -1.68 2.90
C LEU A 27 -7.73 -0.55 3.49
N PHE A 28 -6.85 0.03 2.67
CA PHE A 28 -5.84 0.99 3.08
C PHE A 28 -5.81 2.19 2.14
N ASP A 29 -5.94 3.39 2.72
CA ASP A 29 -5.55 4.61 2.02
C ASP A 29 -4.05 4.79 2.23
N VAL A 30 -3.26 4.59 1.17
CA VAL A 30 -1.80 4.80 1.23
C VAL A 30 -1.52 6.31 1.19
N LEU A 31 -0.84 6.80 2.21
CA LEU A 31 -0.52 8.22 2.35
C LEU A 31 0.92 8.51 1.92
N ASP A 32 1.83 7.58 2.20
CA ASP A 32 3.25 7.72 1.93
C ASP A 32 3.91 6.34 1.82
N LEU A 33 4.93 6.25 0.97
CA LEU A 33 5.82 5.11 0.86
C LEU A 33 7.26 5.64 0.91
N SER A 34 7.94 5.37 2.02
CA SER A 34 9.30 5.82 2.27
C SER A 34 10.20 4.61 2.50
N GLY A 35 10.97 4.23 1.49
CA GLY A 35 11.77 2.99 1.51
C GLY A 35 10.84 1.77 1.60
N ASP A 36 11.02 0.95 2.64
CA ASP A 36 10.19 -0.23 2.91
C ASP A 36 9.04 0.05 3.88
N ILE A 37 8.79 1.31 4.25
CA ILE A 37 7.72 1.70 5.17
C ILE A 37 6.56 2.34 4.41
N LEU A 38 5.40 1.71 4.50
CA LEU A 38 4.10 2.23 4.05
C LEU A 38 3.40 2.89 5.23
N ARG A 39 2.98 4.14 5.04
CA ARG A 39 2.06 4.82 5.97
C ARG A 39 0.67 4.79 5.39
N VAL A 40 -0.24 4.19 6.13
CA VAL A 40 -1.61 3.96 5.67
C VAL A 40 -2.62 4.44 6.70
N ARG A 41 -3.79 4.83 6.22
CA ARG A 41 -5.00 4.87 7.04
C ARG A 41 -5.80 3.60 6.76
N SER A 42 -6.31 2.96 7.80
CA SER A 42 -7.20 1.81 7.66
C SER A 42 -8.45 2.00 8.51
N ALA A 43 -9.57 1.47 8.04
CA ALA A 43 -10.79 1.33 8.84
C ALA A 43 -10.71 0.18 9.85
N PHE A 44 -9.69 -0.69 9.75
CA PHE A 44 -9.52 -1.87 10.57
C PHE A 44 -8.40 -1.68 11.60
N LEU A 45 -8.59 -2.28 12.78
CA LEU A 45 -7.57 -2.36 13.82
C LEU A 45 -6.72 -3.60 13.56
N PHE A 46 -5.42 -3.39 13.40
CA PHE A 46 -4.43 -4.46 13.37
C PHE A 46 -3.64 -4.46 14.66
N GLU A 47 -3.05 -5.60 15.00
CA GLU A 47 -2.16 -5.68 16.16
C GLU A 47 -0.72 -5.37 15.75
N LEU A 48 0.06 -4.78 16.69
CA LEU A 48 1.49 -4.59 16.46
C LEU A 48 2.18 -5.94 16.29
N GLY A 49 2.97 -6.07 15.23
CA GLY A 49 3.64 -7.32 14.87
C GLY A 49 2.80 -8.28 14.03
N GLU A 50 1.53 -7.97 13.76
CA GLU A 50 0.72 -8.73 12.82
C GLU A 50 1.34 -8.68 11.41
N GLU A 51 1.36 -9.83 10.73
CA GLU A 51 1.90 -9.97 9.38
C GLU A 51 0.75 -10.24 8.40
N LEU A 52 0.76 -9.52 7.28
CA LEU A 52 -0.27 -9.57 6.25
C LEU A 52 0.42 -9.80 4.90
N THR A 53 -0.15 -10.67 4.08
CA THR A 53 0.20 -10.71 2.66
C THR A 53 -0.73 -9.75 1.92
N VAL A 54 -0.17 -8.78 1.23
CA VAL A 54 -0.92 -7.76 0.46
C VAL A 54 -0.35 -7.65 -0.95
N ARG A 55 -1.15 -7.15 -1.88
CA ARG A 55 -0.68 -6.77 -3.22
C ARG A 55 -0.44 -5.26 -3.22
N LEU A 56 0.79 -4.86 -3.50
CA LEU A 56 1.19 -3.47 -3.66
C LEU A 56 1.19 -3.14 -5.14
N GLU A 57 0.31 -2.24 -5.57
CA GLU A 57 0.35 -1.64 -6.90
C GLU A 57 1.16 -0.35 -6.81
N GLN A 58 2.23 -0.24 -7.60
CA GLN A 58 3.08 0.93 -7.68
C GLN A 58 3.60 1.09 -9.12
N ASP A 59 3.56 2.30 -9.67
CA ASP A 59 4.06 2.60 -11.02
C ASP A 59 3.47 1.69 -12.11
N GLY A 60 2.19 1.31 -11.94
CA GLY A 60 1.46 0.42 -12.85
C GLY A 60 1.88 -1.05 -12.80
N ARG A 61 2.60 -1.46 -11.74
CA ARG A 61 2.98 -2.85 -11.48
C ARG A 61 2.41 -3.31 -10.15
N THR A 62 1.86 -4.51 -10.14
CA THR A 62 1.37 -5.16 -8.92
C THR A 62 2.42 -6.16 -8.44
N SER A 63 2.63 -6.24 -7.13
CA SER A 63 3.54 -7.23 -6.53
C SER A 63 2.95 -7.72 -5.22
N GLU A 64 3.02 -9.03 -4.99
CA GLU A 64 2.64 -9.60 -3.70
C GLU A 64 3.78 -9.38 -2.69
N VAL A 65 3.46 -8.78 -1.56
CA VAL A 65 4.41 -8.41 -0.53
C VAL A 65 3.89 -8.83 0.83
N ARG A 66 4.80 -9.28 1.69
CA ARG A 66 4.49 -9.44 3.11
C ARG A 66 4.79 -8.15 3.82
N VAL A 67 3.80 -7.65 4.55
CA VAL A 67 3.94 -6.47 5.40
C VAL A 67 3.73 -6.84 6.86
N ARG A 68 4.47 -6.16 7.73
CA ARG A 68 4.33 -6.29 9.18
C ARG A 68 3.89 -4.96 9.77
N VAL A 69 2.90 -5.01 10.65
CA VAL A 69 2.46 -3.83 11.40
C VAL A 69 3.52 -3.44 12.40
N ARG A 70 4.12 -2.26 12.22
CA ARG A 70 5.22 -1.78 13.06
C ARG A 70 4.75 -0.80 14.13
N ALA A 71 3.83 0.08 13.79
CA ALA A 71 3.36 1.13 14.69
C ALA A 71 1.96 1.60 14.34
N HIS A 72 1.27 2.10 15.37
CA HIS A 72 0.11 2.97 15.20
C HIS A 72 0.45 4.34 15.77
N THR A 73 0.18 5.39 15.00
CA THR A 73 0.47 6.77 15.38
C THR A 73 -0.74 7.66 15.13
N GLY A 74 -0.77 8.82 15.79
CA GLY A 74 -1.90 9.76 15.69
C GLY A 74 -3.03 9.47 16.68
N PRO A 75 -4.07 10.30 16.67
CA PRO A 75 -5.21 10.17 17.58
C PRO A 75 -6.09 8.98 17.18
N ASP A 76 -6.87 8.45 18.12
CA ASP A 76 -7.67 7.23 17.91
C ASP A 76 -8.70 7.35 16.77
N ASP A 77 -9.17 8.56 16.48
CA ASP A 77 -10.11 8.89 15.40
C ASP A 77 -9.45 9.08 14.02
N ALA A 78 -8.11 9.19 13.98
CA ALA A 78 -7.33 9.34 12.75
C ALA A 78 -6.01 8.56 12.82
N ARG A 79 -6.10 7.31 13.28
CA ARG A 79 -4.94 6.44 13.48
C ARG A 79 -4.27 6.12 12.15
N LEU A 80 -2.98 6.39 12.10
CA LEU A 80 -2.08 5.98 11.02
C LEU A 80 -1.39 4.69 11.42
N THR A 81 -1.28 3.77 10.47
CA THR A 81 -0.56 2.51 10.65
C THR A 81 0.70 2.54 9.79
N GLU A 82 1.82 2.20 10.40
CA GLU A 82 3.07 1.96 9.67
C GLU A 82 3.18 0.46 9.39
N LEU A 83 3.31 0.12 8.11
CA LEU A 83 3.51 -1.23 7.60
C LEU A 83 4.93 -1.33 7.04
N GLU A 84 5.71 -2.28 7.53
CA GLU A 84 7.06 -2.57 7.04
C GLU A 84 7.01 -3.71 6.03
N ILE A 85 7.51 -3.50 4.82
CA ILE A 85 7.63 -4.52 3.78
C ILE A 85 8.79 -5.45 4.15
N ALA A 86 8.48 -6.69 4.52
CA ALA A 86 9.46 -7.69 4.95
C ALA A 86 10.00 -8.53 3.77
N ASP A 87 9.14 -8.84 2.80
CA ASP A 87 9.50 -9.62 1.60
C ASP A 87 8.69 -9.13 0.40
N ARG A 88 9.37 -8.87 -0.72
CA ARG A 88 8.74 -8.69 -2.04
C ARG A 88 8.89 -9.99 -2.83
N ALA A 89 7.81 -10.74 -2.97
CA ALA A 89 7.81 -11.85 -3.93
C ALA A 89 7.61 -11.25 -5.33
N PRO A 90 8.46 -11.58 -6.33
CA PRO A 90 8.15 -11.24 -7.72
C PRO A 90 6.85 -11.94 -8.12
N GLU A 91 6.02 -11.28 -8.94
CA GLU A 91 4.84 -11.93 -9.53
C GLU A 91 5.25 -13.25 -10.20
N PRO A 92 4.49 -14.34 -10.01
CA PRO A 92 4.70 -15.55 -10.78
C PRO A 92 4.43 -15.25 -12.28
N PRO A 93 5.20 -15.87 -13.19
CA PRO A 93 5.14 -15.61 -14.63
C PRO A 93 3.81 -16.03 -15.28
#